data_AF-A0A9N9JYR8-F1
#
_entry.id   AF-A0A9N9JYR8-F1
#
_cell.length_a   1.000
_cell.length_b   1.000
_cell.length_c   1.000
_cell.angle_alpha   90.00
_cell.angle_beta   90.00
_cell.angle_gamma   90.00
#
_symmetry.space_group_name_H-M   'P 1'
#
loop_
_entity.id
_entity.type
_entity.pdbx_description
1 polymer ?
#
loop_
_entity_poly.entity_id
_entity_poly.type
_entity_poly.pdbx_seq_one_letter_code
_entity_poly.pdbx_strand_id
1 'polypeptide(L)'
;GRRWEEEGKITEKYPLQETKTDDYKERTELNVKDADATLIMKFSTFDSDKDGTGLTIDKANELNKPLKIVNLDEDVKNNISEVFKWIKENNIKHLNMAGPRASTCEGIYDKTLRFMSFLLKELEDYQKLIEKNNYIDMELSFDLEEDGTVDDQGAKISRIDDSLNEFDNYVSQRIEESEIIQENKAQ
;
A
#
# COMPACT_ATOMS: atom_id res chain seq x y z
N GLY A 1 -23.26 -13.40 8.28
CA GLY A 1 -22.54 -13.56 9.55
C GLY A 1 -22.21 -12.18 10.09
N ARG A 2 -22.65 -11.87 11.32
CA ARG A 2 -22.52 -10.54 11.91
C ARG A 2 -21.04 -10.21 12.14
N ARG A 3 -20.56 -9.08 11.63
CA ARG A 3 -19.25 -8.53 12.02
C ARG A 3 -19.40 -7.86 13.38
N TRP A 4 -18.63 -8.30 14.37
CA TRP A 4 -18.44 -7.59 15.62
C TRP A 4 -17.07 -6.90 15.57
N GLU A 5 -17.06 -5.57 15.55
CA GLU A 5 -16.01 -4.77 16.17
C GLU A 5 -15.99 -5.05 17.68
N GLU A 6 -14.91 -4.69 18.37
CA GLU A 6 -14.84 -4.84 19.83
C GLU A 6 -15.97 -4.09 20.57
N GLU A 7 -16.56 -3.06 19.93
CA GLU A 7 -17.70 -2.29 20.44
C GLU A 7 -19.07 -2.68 19.84
N GLY A 8 -19.14 -3.70 18.97
CA GLY A 8 -20.42 -4.18 18.41
C GLY A 8 -20.47 -4.27 16.90
N LYS A 9 -21.65 -4.09 16.29
CA LYS A 9 -21.86 -4.38 14.86
C LYS A 9 -21.16 -3.34 13.99
N ILE A 10 -20.47 -3.77 12.92
CA ILE A 10 -19.92 -2.82 11.95
C ILE A 10 -21.03 -1.93 11.39
N THR A 11 -20.77 -0.63 11.41
CA THR A 11 -21.68 0.39 10.91
C THR A 11 -22.10 0.11 9.46
N GLU A 12 -23.39 0.27 9.16
CA GLU A 12 -23.99 -0.02 7.83
C GLU A 12 -23.48 0.88 6.71
N LYS A 13 -22.67 1.89 7.02
CA LYS A 13 -22.01 2.78 6.06
C LYS A 13 -21.01 2.05 5.15
N TYR A 14 -20.52 0.88 5.55
CA TYR A 14 -19.61 0.07 4.74
C TYR A 14 -20.42 -0.96 3.94
N PRO A 15 -20.34 -0.98 2.59
CA PRO A 15 -21.11 -1.89 1.73
C PRO A 15 -20.50 -3.30 1.75
N LEU A 16 -20.54 -3.96 2.90
CA LEU A 16 -19.93 -5.25 3.14
C LEU A 16 -20.88 -6.39 2.79
N GLN A 17 -20.35 -7.43 2.14
CA GLN A 17 -21.08 -8.66 1.93
C GLN A 17 -20.86 -9.60 3.12
N GLU A 18 -21.94 -9.98 3.80
CA GLU A 18 -21.87 -10.93 4.90
C GLU A 18 -21.60 -12.36 4.39
N THR A 19 -20.72 -13.08 5.10
CA THR A 19 -20.47 -14.51 4.89
C THR A 19 -21.63 -15.37 5.37
N LYS A 20 -21.70 -16.62 4.92
CA LYS A 20 -22.78 -17.55 5.30
C LYS A 20 -22.69 -17.94 6.77
N THR A 21 -21.47 -18.02 7.32
CA THR A 21 -21.23 -18.24 8.74
C THR A 21 -20.64 -16.99 9.41
N ASP A 22 -20.53 -17.02 10.72
CA ASP A 22 -19.78 -16.05 11.54
C ASP A 22 -18.31 -16.46 11.75
N ASP A 23 -17.84 -17.52 11.10
CA ASP A 23 -16.46 -17.99 11.21
C ASP A 23 -15.49 -16.95 10.62
N TYR A 24 -14.57 -16.50 11.46
CA TYR A 24 -13.46 -15.63 11.09
C TYR A 24 -12.64 -16.22 9.93
N LYS A 25 -12.45 -17.54 9.92
CA LYS A 25 -11.65 -18.22 8.89
C LYS A 25 -12.32 -18.17 7.52
N GLU A 26 -13.63 -18.43 7.46
CA GLU A 26 -14.39 -18.37 6.20
C GLU A 26 -14.26 -16.99 5.56
N ARG A 27 -14.40 -15.92 6.35
CA ARG A 27 -14.25 -14.55 5.85
C ARG A 27 -12.84 -14.25 5.35
N THR A 28 -11.81 -14.61 6.11
CA THR A 28 -10.42 -14.40 5.69
C THR A 28 -10.12 -15.12 4.38
N GLU A 29 -10.61 -16.35 4.24
CA GLU A 29 -10.45 -17.13 3.02
C GLU A 29 -11.15 -16.51 1.82
N LEU A 30 -12.42 -16.10 1.98
CA LEU A 30 -13.16 -15.44 0.91
C LEU A 30 -12.51 -14.13 0.48
N ASN A 31 -12.06 -13.30 1.44
CA ASN A 31 -11.38 -12.05 1.15
C ASN A 31 -10.09 -12.26 0.33
N VAL A 32 -9.28 -13.27 0.67
CA VAL A 32 -8.06 -13.59 -0.08
C VAL A 32 -8.40 -14.16 -1.45
N LYS A 33 -9.40 -15.03 -1.54
CA LYS A 33 -9.81 -15.69 -2.77
C LYS A 33 -10.36 -14.73 -3.81
N ASP A 34 -11.22 -13.81 -3.37
CA ASP A 34 -11.96 -12.88 -4.24
C ASP A 34 -11.12 -11.68 -4.68
N ALA A 35 -9.99 -11.43 -4.01
CA ALA A 35 -9.02 -10.42 -4.40
C ALA A 35 -7.99 -10.94 -5.41
N ASP A 36 -7.40 -10.04 -6.18
CA ASP A 36 -6.28 -10.36 -7.08
C ASP A 36 -5.00 -10.61 -6.28
N ALA A 37 -4.83 -9.89 -5.16
CA ALA A 37 -3.68 -9.99 -4.28
C ALA A 37 -4.02 -9.57 -2.84
N THR A 38 -3.09 -9.82 -1.92
CA THR A 38 -3.19 -9.38 -0.51
C THR A 38 -2.02 -8.50 -0.10
N LEU A 39 -2.31 -7.36 0.52
CA LEU A 39 -1.34 -6.49 1.19
C LEU A 39 -1.51 -6.61 2.71
N ILE A 40 -0.42 -6.92 3.40
CA ILE A 40 -0.38 -6.97 4.87
C ILE A 40 0.36 -5.74 5.39
N MET A 41 -0.32 -5.00 6.26
CA MET A 41 0.18 -3.78 6.89
C MET A 41 0.41 -4.05 8.38
N LYS A 42 1.66 -3.97 8.84
CA LYS A 42 2.03 -4.18 10.26
C LYS A 42 3.21 -3.31 10.66
N PHE A 43 3.60 -3.31 11.94
CA PHE A 43 4.93 -2.81 12.32
C PHE A 43 5.95 -3.94 12.33
N SER A 44 7.22 -3.62 12.13
CA SER A 44 8.33 -4.58 12.11
C SER A 44 8.43 -5.42 13.39
N THR A 45 7.95 -4.88 14.52
CA THR A 45 7.90 -5.54 15.82
C THR A 45 6.83 -6.63 15.94
N PHE A 46 5.90 -6.72 14.98
CA PHE A 46 4.82 -7.70 14.98
C PHE A 46 5.23 -8.95 14.20
N ASP A 47 5.20 -10.06 14.92
CA ASP A 47 5.33 -11.40 14.37
C ASP A 47 3.98 -11.83 13.78
N SER A 48 3.99 -12.24 12.50
CA SER A 48 2.79 -12.65 11.77
C SER A 48 2.07 -13.84 12.40
N ASP A 49 2.80 -14.67 13.15
CA ASP A 49 2.21 -15.81 13.87
C ASP A 49 1.41 -15.37 15.11
N LYS A 50 1.62 -14.13 15.59
CA LYS A 50 1.05 -13.62 16.85
C LYS A 50 0.01 -12.52 16.65
N ASP A 51 0.01 -11.87 15.48
CA ASP A 51 -0.78 -10.66 15.23
C ASP A 51 -2.12 -10.92 14.50
N GLY A 52 -2.42 -12.19 14.20
CA GLY A 52 -3.64 -12.62 13.52
C GLY A 52 -3.60 -12.52 11.99
N THR A 53 -2.45 -12.19 11.40
CA THR A 53 -2.25 -12.15 9.94
C THR A 53 -1.77 -13.48 9.36
N GLY A 54 -1.24 -14.39 10.18
CA GLY A 54 -0.74 -15.70 9.73
C GLY A 54 -1.73 -16.50 8.88
N LEU A 55 -3.00 -16.56 9.29
CA LEU A 55 -4.04 -17.23 8.49
C LEU A 55 -4.21 -16.62 7.09
N THR A 56 -4.09 -15.30 6.98
CA THR A 56 -4.20 -14.58 5.70
C THR A 56 -2.99 -14.91 4.82
N ILE A 57 -1.79 -14.95 5.41
CA ILE A 57 -0.54 -15.33 4.71
C ILE A 57 -0.64 -16.76 4.20
N ASP A 58 -0.99 -17.70 5.07
CA ASP A 58 -1.13 -19.11 4.74
C ASP A 58 -2.10 -19.31 3.58
N LYS A 59 -3.25 -18.64 3.63
CA LYS A 59 -4.26 -18.77 2.58
C LYS A 59 -3.85 -18.11 1.27
N ALA A 60 -3.14 -16.98 1.30
CA ALA A 60 -2.61 -16.35 0.09
C ALA A 60 -1.58 -17.27 -0.59
N ASN A 61 -0.70 -17.89 0.19
CA ASN A 61 0.26 -18.88 -0.29
C ASN A 61 -0.43 -20.13 -0.85
N GLU A 62 -1.41 -20.69 -0.12
CA GLU A 62 -2.18 -21.87 -0.55
C GLU A 62 -2.87 -21.63 -1.90
N LEU A 63 -3.44 -20.44 -2.10
CA LEU A 63 -4.15 -20.06 -3.32
C LEU A 63 -3.22 -19.51 -4.42
N ASN A 64 -1.90 -19.46 -4.20
CA ASN A 64 -0.91 -18.86 -5.10
C ASN A 64 -1.27 -17.42 -5.51
N LYS A 65 -1.78 -16.64 -4.57
CA LYS A 65 -2.11 -15.23 -4.77
C LYS A 65 -0.89 -14.37 -4.43
N PRO A 66 -0.58 -13.31 -5.21
CA PRO A 66 0.45 -12.35 -4.83
C PRO A 66 0.20 -11.80 -3.42
N LEU A 67 1.25 -11.77 -2.63
CA LEU A 67 1.25 -11.30 -1.24
C LEU A 67 2.40 -10.31 -1.05
N LYS A 68 2.13 -9.13 -0.51
CA LYS A 68 3.15 -8.17 -0.09
C LYS A 68 2.94 -7.80 1.37
N ILE A 69 4.03 -7.74 2.13
CA ILE A 69 4.05 -7.31 3.53
C ILE A 69 4.76 -5.97 3.58
N VAL A 70 4.19 -5.01 4.30
CA VAL A 70 4.72 -3.67 4.51
C VAL A 70 4.82 -3.39 6.01
N ASN A 71 6.02 -2.99 6.43
CA ASN A 71 6.29 -2.52 7.78
C ASN A 71 6.08 -1.00 7.83
N LEU A 72 5.04 -0.55 8.53
CA LEU A 72 4.57 0.83 8.61
C LEU A 72 5.46 1.79 9.43
N ASP A 73 6.47 1.25 10.08
CA ASP A 73 7.52 1.94 10.83
C ASP A 73 8.81 2.10 10.02
N GLU A 74 8.87 1.57 8.80
CA GLU A 74 9.93 1.80 7.83
C GLU A 74 9.64 3.03 6.95
N ASP A 75 10.55 3.33 6.01
CA ASP A 75 10.43 4.49 5.14
C ASP A 75 9.14 4.45 4.30
N VAL A 76 8.31 5.48 4.45
CA VAL A 76 6.98 5.53 3.83
C VAL A 76 7.08 5.71 2.32
N LYS A 77 8.05 6.49 1.82
CA LYS A 77 8.22 6.78 0.39
C LYS A 77 8.59 5.49 -0.37
N ASN A 78 9.60 4.77 0.14
CA ASN A 78 10.04 3.50 -0.42
C ASN A 78 8.92 2.46 -0.39
N ASN A 79 8.22 2.32 0.74
CA ASN A 79 7.10 1.39 0.85
C ASN A 79 5.98 1.70 -0.17
N ILE A 80 5.61 2.97 -0.37
CA ILE A 80 4.61 3.36 -1.38
C ILE A 80 5.10 2.99 -2.78
N SER A 81 6.33 3.37 -3.13
CA SER A 81 6.93 3.09 -4.44
C SER A 81 6.94 1.58 -4.74
N GLU A 82 7.37 0.78 -3.78
CA GLU A 82 7.39 -0.68 -3.92
C GLU A 82 6.00 -1.28 -4.06
N VAL A 83 5.02 -0.82 -3.27
CA VAL A 83 3.64 -1.32 -3.36
C VAL A 83 3.01 -0.92 -4.69
N PHE A 84 3.23 0.32 -5.15
CA PHE A 84 2.75 0.79 -6.44
C PHE A 84 3.33 -0.04 -7.60
N LYS A 85 4.64 -0.28 -7.59
CA LYS A 85 5.32 -1.14 -8.57
C LYS A 85 4.74 -2.55 -8.55
N TRP A 86 4.61 -3.14 -7.36
CA TRP A 86 4.04 -4.47 -7.18
C TRP A 86 2.59 -4.59 -7.68
N ILE A 87 1.75 -3.57 -7.42
CA ILE A 87 0.37 -3.49 -7.95
C ILE A 87 0.36 -3.54 -9.47
N LYS A 88 1.24 -2.77 -10.12
CA LYS A 88 1.34 -2.71 -11.58
C LYS A 88 1.84 -4.00 -12.19
N GLU A 89 2.95 -4.53 -11.69
CA GLU A 89 3.58 -5.75 -12.22
C GLU A 89 2.64 -6.96 -12.15
N ASN A 90 1.79 -7.01 -11.13
CA ASN A 90 0.81 -8.09 -10.95
C ASN A 90 -0.58 -7.75 -11.53
N ASN A 91 -0.75 -6.58 -12.17
CA ASN A 91 -2.03 -6.10 -12.72
C ASN A 91 -3.19 -6.22 -11.71
N ILE A 92 -2.94 -5.81 -10.47
CA ILE A 92 -3.87 -5.94 -9.35
C ILE A 92 -4.98 -4.90 -9.48
N LYS A 93 -6.25 -5.34 -9.51
CA LYS A 93 -7.43 -4.46 -9.56
C LYS A 93 -8.22 -4.50 -8.26
N HIS A 94 -8.23 -5.64 -7.59
CA HIS A 94 -8.87 -5.86 -6.30
C HIS A 94 -7.81 -6.25 -5.28
N LEU A 95 -7.53 -5.36 -4.34
CA LEU A 95 -6.53 -5.59 -3.30
C LEU A 95 -7.22 -5.90 -1.97
N ASN A 96 -7.00 -7.12 -1.46
CA ASN A 96 -7.34 -7.44 -0.07
C ASN A 96 -6.29 -6.81 0.86
N MET A 97 -6.73 -6.24 1.98
CA MET A 97 -5.83 -5.68 2.97
C MET A 97 -6.07 -6.31 4.34
N ALA A 98 -4.98 -6.66 5.01
CA ALA A 98 -4.99 -7.24 6.34
C ALA A 98 -3.92 -6.60 7.24
N GLY A 99 -4.10 -6.74 8.55
CA GLY A 99 -3.16 -6.24 9.55
C GLY A 99 -3.64 -6.54 10.97
N PRO A 100 -2.80 -6.26 11.99
CA PRO A 100 -3.17 -6.38 13.39
C PRO A 100 -4.37 -5.49 13.73
N ARG A 101 -5.11 -5.85 14.79
CA ARG A 101 -6.21 -5.00 15.28
C ARG A 101 -5.64 -3.78 16.00
N ALA A 102 -6.27 -2.63 15.85
CA ALA A 102 -5.86 -1.40 16.53
C ALA A 102 -5.88 -1.51 18.06
N SER A 103 -6.81 -2.29 18.62
CA SER A 103 -6.85 -2.62 20.05
C SER A 103 -5.62 -3.37 20.56
N THR A 104 -4.94 -4.09 19.67
CA THR A 104 -3.72 -4.86 19.96
C THR A 104 -2.45 -4.21 19.42
N CYS A 105 -2.58 -3.12 18.66
CA CYS A 105 -1.51 -2.45 17.95
C CYS A 105 -1.81 -0.95 17.88
N GLU A 106 -1.36 -0.23 18.90
CA GLU A 106 -1.60 1.21 19.03
C GLU A 106 -1.02 1.97 17.82
N GLY A 107 -1.78 2.91 17.27
CA GLY A 107 -1.37 3.74 16.14
C GLY A 107 -1.40 3.06 14.76
N ILE A 108 -1.71 1.76 14.67
CA ILE A 108 -1.75 1.05 13.38
C ILE A 108 -2.79 1.66 12.42
N TYR A 109 -3.96 2.03 12.95
CA TYR A 109 -5.05 2.59 12.15
C TYR A 109 -4.63 3.89 11.46
N ASP A 110 -4.07 4.84 12.22
CA ASP A 110 -3.66 6.14 11.69
C ASP A 110 -2.52 5.99 10.67
N LYS A 111 -1.56 5.10 10.94
CA LYS A 111 -0.45 4.80 10.03
C LYS A 111 -0.94 4.15 8.74
N THR A 112 -1.83 3.16 8.82
CA THR A 112 -2.45 2.54 7.63
C THR A 112 -3.26 3.56 6.84
N LEU A 113 -4.08 4.38 7.49
CA LEU A 113 -4.91 5.39 6.82
C LEU A 113 -4.06 6.41 6.06
N ARG A 114 -2.97 6.87 6.68
CA ARG A 114 -2.01 7.79 6.05
C ARG A 114 -1.33 7.14 4.84
N PHE A 115 -0.83 5.90 5.01
CA PHE A 115 -0.21 5.15 3.92
C PHE A 115 -1.16 4.99 2.72
N MET A 116 -2.41 4.58 2.99
CA MET A 116 -3.42 4.37 1.95
C MET A 116 -3.84 5.63 1.24
N SER A 117 -3.93 6.76 1.96
CA SER A 117 -4.24 8.05 1.34
C SER A 117 -3.20 8.42 0.28
N PHE A 118 -1.91 8.21 0.57
CA PHE A 118 -0.84 8.45 -0.41
C PHE A 118 -0.85 7.44 -1.55
N LEU A 119 -0.95 6.15 -1.26
CA LEU A 119 -0.97 5.12 -2.30
C LEU A 119 -2.14 5.31 -3.28
N LEU A 120 -3.33 5.64 -2.78
CA LEU A 120 -4.50 5.89 -3.63
C LEU A 120 -4.31 7.15 -4.49
N LYS A 121 -3.68 8.19 -3.95
CA LYS A 121 -3.33 9.40 -4.72
C LYS A 121 -2.38 9.08 -5.87
N GLU A 122 -1.31 8.33 -5.61
CA GLU A 122 -0.36 7.89 -6.64
C GLU A 122 -1.04 7.06 -7.75
N LEU A 123 -1.93 6.14 -7.37
CA LEU A 123 -2.69 5.34 -8.34
C LEU A 123 -3.66 6.19 -9.17
N GLU A 124 -4.32 7.17 -8.56
CA GLU A 124 -5.23 8.09 -9.25
C GLU A 124 -4.48 8.98 -10.24
N ASP A 125 -3.36 9.56 -9.83
CA ASP A 125 -2.54 10.42 -10.69
C ASP A 125 -1.92 9.62 -11.84
N TYR A 126 -1.49 8.39 -11.57
CA TYR A 126 -1.07 7.46 -12.61
C TYR A 126 -2.21 7.19 -13.61
N GLN A 127 -3.41 6.84 -13.16
CA GLN A 127 -4.56 6.59 -14.06
C GLN A 127 -4.88 7.80 -14.94
N LYS A 128 -4.87 9.03 -14.39
CA LYS A 128 -5.08 10.25 -15.17
C LYS A 128 -4.00 10.45 -16.23
N LEU A 129 -2.73 10.14 -15.92
CA LEU A 129 -1.63 10.21 -16.86
C LEU A 129 -1.83 9.22 -18.03
N ILE A 130 -2.33 8.02 -17.74
CA ILE A 130 -2.67 7.02 -18.77
C ILE A 130 -3.74 7.55 -19.71
N GLU A 131 -4.84 8.06 -19.16
CA GLU A 131 -5.98 8.56 -19.92
C GLU A 131 -5.65 9.78 -20.79
N LYS A 132 -4.84 10.72 -20.27
CA LYS A 132 -4.42 11.93 -20.99
C LYS A 132 -3.53 11.59 -22.21
N ASN A 133 -2.82 10.47 -22.19
CA ASN A 133 -1.72 10.18 -23.13
C ASN A 133 -2.00 9.10 -24.19
N ASN A 134 -3.22 8.55 -24.27
CA ASN A 134 -3.68 7.59 -25.31
C ASN A 134 -2.75 6.38 -25.60
N TYR A 135 -1.95 5.99 -24.60
CA TYR A 135 -1.06 4.83 -24.44
C TYR A 135 -0.21 4.32 -25.63
N ILE A 136 1.10 4.55 -25.52
CA ILE A 136 2.13 3.54 -25.82
C ILE A 136 2.79 3.21 -24.47
N ASP A 137 2.74 1.94 -24.07
CA ASP A 137 3.44 1.41 -22.89
C ASP A 137 4.94 1.75 -23.01
N MET A 138 5.42 2.65 -22.15
CA MET A 138 6.86 2.88 -21.98
C MET A 138 7.27 2.14 -20.71
N GLU A 139 8.08 1.10 -20.88
CA GLU A 139 8.87 0.50 -19.81
C GLU A 139 9.64 1.62 -19.10
N LEU A 140 9.14 2.00 -17.91
CA LEU A 140 9.87 2.88 -17.00
C LEU A 140 10.85 2.00 -16.23
N SER A 141 12.08 1.92 -16.74
CA SER A 141 13.24 1.40 -16.01
C SER A 141 13.48 2.29 -14.79
N PHE A 142 13.13 1.78 -13.61
CA PHE A 142 13.58 2.35 -12.34
C PHE A 142 15.04 1.92 -12.13
N ASP A 143 15.98 2.78 -12.54
CA ASP A 143 17.32 2.72 -11.96
C ASP A 143 17.23 3.30 -10.54
N LEU A 144 17.30 2.41 -9.56
CA LEU A 144 17.56 2.78 -8.18
C LEU A 144 19.03 3.21 -8.13
N GLU A 145 19.31 4.51 -8.16
CA GLU A 145 20.61 4.98 -7.69
C GLU A 145 20.63 4.79 -6.16
N GLU A 146 21.42 3.80 -5.73
CA GLU A 146 21.86 3.69 -4.34
C GLU A 146 22.78 4.88 -4.04
N ASP A 147 22.27 5.94 -3.42
CA ASP A 147 23.13 6.89 -2.71
C ASP A 147 22.70 7.07 -1.24
N GLY A 148 23.26 6.20 -0.40
CA GLY A 148 23.38 6.52 1.01
C GLY A 148 24.33 7.69 1.18
N THR A 149 23.83 8.87 1.55
CA THR A 149 24.67 9.95 2.10
C THR A 149 24.41 10.09 3.60
N VAL A 150 25.40 9.67 4.40
CA VAL A 150 25.60 10.08 5.79
C VAL A 150 26.42 11.38 5.79
N ASP A 151 26.05 12.35 6.63
CA ASP A 151 26.82 13.58 6.80
C ASP A 151 28.09 13.38 7.64
N ASP A 152 29.01 14.34 7.51
CA ASP A 152 30.35 14.34 8.12
C ASP A 152 30.37 14.45 9.66
N GLN A 153 29.21 14.35 10.33
CA GLN A 153 29.11 14.40 11.80
C GLN A 153 28.37 13.21 12.44
N GLY A 154 27.85 12.25 11.66
CA GLY A 154 27.32 11.00 12.21
C GLY A 154 26.11 11.16 13.14
N ALA A 155 25.32 12.23 13.00
CA ALA A 155 24.14 12.47 13.80
C ALA A 155 22.86 12.11 13.02
N LYS A 156 22.04 11.18 13.56
CA LYS A 156 20.65 10.99 13.10
C LYS A 156 19.85 12.25 13.46
N ILE A 157 19.58 13.10 12.47
CA ILE A 157 18.65 14.22 12.64
C ILE A 157 17.23 13.69 12.57
N SER A 158 16.59 13.54 13.72
CA SER A 158 15.15 13.33 13.83
C SER A 158 14.41 14.65 13.58
N ARG A 159 13.90 14.87 12.36
CA ARG A 159 12.86 15.86 12.07
C ARG A 159 11.80 15.22 11.17
N ILE A 160 10.65 14.93 11.77
CA ILE A 160 9.50 14.24 11.14
C ILE A 160 8.64 15.19 10.26
N ASP A 161 9.06 16.43 9.99
CA ASP A 161 8.22 17.42 9.32
C ASP A 161 8.66 17.82 7.88
N ASP A 162 9.85 17.44 7.44
CA ASP A 162 10.38 17.84 6.12
C ASP A 162 10.08 16.82 5.00
N SER A 163 9.69 15.60 5.35
CA SER A 163 9.37 14.52 4.40
C SER A 163 8.15 14.79 3.51
N LEU A 164 7.26 15.70 3.94
CA LEU A 164 6.04 16.07 3.23
C LEU A 164 6.34 17.00 2.05
N ASN A 165 7.16 18.04 2.26
CA ASN A 165 7.54 18.98 1.19
C ASN A 165 8.41 18.31 0.12
N GLU A 166 9.32 17.42 0.52
CA GLU A 166 10.12 16.66 -0.45
C GLU A 166 9.28 15.67 -1.26
N PHE A 167 8.20 15.13 -0.68
CA PHE A 167 7.32 14.20 -1.40
C PHE A 167 6.40 14.94 -2.37
N ASP A 168 5.81 16.05 -1.97
CA ASP A 168 5.03 16.91 -2.86
C ASP A 168 5.89 17.45 -4.01
N ASN A 169 7.17 17.76 -3.74
CA ASN A 169 8.15 18.11 -4.77
C ASN A 169 8.50 16.94 -5.69
N TYR A 170 8.65 15.72 -5.16
CA TYR A 170 8.91 14.52 -5.96
C TYR A 170 7.77 14.20 -6.93
N VAL A 171 6.52 14.24 -6.44
CA VAL A 171 5.33 14.02 -7.27
C VAL A 171 5.20 15.12 -8.32
N SER A 172 5.41 16.38 -7.93
CA SER A 172 5.37 17.52 -8.86
C SER A 172 6.47 17.42 -9.93
N GLN A 173 7.69 17.05 -9.54
CA GLN A 173 8.81 16.85 -10.46
C GLN A 173 8.55 15.70 -11.44
N ARG A 174 7.95 14.59 -10.97
CA ARG A 174 7.57 13.48 -11.86
C ARG A 174 6.46 13.85 -12.85
N ILE A 175 5.53 14.73 -12.45
CA ILE A 175 4.53 15.28 -13.35
C ILE A 175 5.20 16.20 -14.38
N GLU A 176 6.06 17.13 -13.96
CA GLU A 176 6.78 18.06 -14.85
C GLU A 176 7.69 17.34 -15.85
N GLU A 177 8.47 16.34 -15.41
CA GLU A 177 9.32 15.51 -16.28
C GLU A 177 8.47 14.78 -17.34
N SER A 178 7.26 14.36 -16.99
CA SER A 178 6.33 13.72 -17.93
C SER A 178 5.73 14.70 -18.95
N GLU A 179 5.59 15.97 -18.60
CA GLU A 179 5.09 17.04 -19.49
C GLU A 179 6.18 17.55 -20.45
N ILE A 180 7.43 17.66 -19.99
CA ILE A 180 8.60 18.03 -20.81
C ILE A 180 8.87 17.00 -21.92
N ILE A 181 8.59 15.71 -21.66
CA ILE A 181 8.69 14.65 -22.67
C ILE A 181 7.63 14.81 -23.78
N GLN A 182 6.51 15.48 -23.52
CA GLN A 182 5.45 15.73 -24.51
C GLN A 182 5.77 16.89 -25.45
N GLU A 183 6.33 17.99 -24.94
CA GLU A 183 6.70 19.14 -25.77
C GLU A 183 7.81 18.80 -26.78
N ASN A 184 8.75 17.93 -26.40
CA ASN A 184 9.82 17.47 -27.29
C ASN A 184 9.38 16.44 -28.34
N LYS A 185 8.15 15.89 -28.26
CA LYS A 185 7.57 15.01 -29.29
C LYS A 185 6.60 15.74 -30.24
N ALA A 186 6.26 16.99 -29.93
CA ALA A 186 5.37 17.83 -30.73
C ALA A 186 6.12 18.83 -31.66
N GLN A 187 7.46 18.81 -31.65
CA GLN A 187 8.36 19.51 -32.58
C GLN A 187 8.99 18.54 -33.58
#